data_AF-A0A542UER1-F1
#
_entry.id   AF-A0A542UER1-F1
#
_cell.length_a   1.000
_cell.length_b   1.000
_cell.length_c   1.000
_cell.angle_alpha   90.00
_cell.angle_beta   90.00
_cell.angle_gamma   90.00
#
_symmetry.space_group_name_H-M   'P 1'
#
loop_
_entity.id
_entity.type
_entity.pdbx_description
1 polymer ?
#
loop_
_entity_poly.entity_id
_entity_poly.type
_entity_poly.pdbx_seq_one_letter_code
_entity_poly.pdbx_strand_id
1 'polypeptide(L)'
;MRVMTVRHDAASRTRELTSHQLVAVDVLLAVVLVASTVLWWTLGTNRTGWPAWQTVLTGSLGVAVAVRRLLPLPALAVGSVVMATDGGLSLTGVVGTALLVYGVAVARPARVAAYAGAVAGAAQLALMIPMRGITGFSFWGWPGMIQVLIVEAAAWAIGWSTRQGRAYTRGLVEQAEERAQLLLVEERMRIARELHDVVAHSLSIVAVQAGVGHHVIGSRPDEAAKSLSAIETTSRQALGELRSLLGVLRDDDGAEWLPGGLDDLHTLLEQIRRAGVQVELTISGHPHALPRGLDRAAYRIVQEALTNVVKHARTSHARATVAYAPGEVAFMSSMPESAARPLRSPRATA
;
A
#
# COMPACT_ATOMS: atom_id res chain seq x y z
N MET A 1 17.15 -27.09 13.10
CA MET A 1 17.71 -25.83 12.58
C MET A 1 16.57 -25.04 11.96
N ARG A 2 16.20 -23.87 12.52
CA ARG A 2 15.15 -22.99 11.96
C ARG A 2 15.83 -21.68 11.56
N VAL A 3 15.77 -21.33 10.29
CA VAL A 3 16.27 -20.07 9.74
C VAL A 3 15.05 -19.25 9.37
N MET A 4 14.96 -18.02 9.88
CA MET A 4 13.83 -17.12 9.62
C MET A 4 14.38 -15.79 9.09
N THR A 5 13.99 -15.44 7.87
CA THR A 5 14.45 -14.25 7.15
C THR A 5 13.30 -13.26 7.02
N VAL A 6 13.54 -11.99 7.38
CA VAL A 6 12.58 -10.90 7.20
C VAL A 6 13.11 -10.01 6.08
N ARG A 7 12.45 -10.02 4.93
CA ARG A 7 12.84 -9.28 3.72
C ARG A 7 11.91 -8.08 3.51
N HIS A 8 12.48 -6.90 3.31
CA HIS A 8 11.72 -5.68 3.04
C HIS A 8 11.53 -5.51 1.53
N ASP A 9 10.34 -5.78 1.00
CA ASP A 9 10.00 -5.48 -0.38
C ASP A 9 9.68 -3.99 -0.55
N ALA A 10 10.54 -3.28 -1.28
CA ALA A 10 10.34 -1.90 -1.67
C ALA A 10 9.36 -1.81 -2.86
N ALA A 11 8.09 -2.17 -2.63
CA ALA A 11 7.05 -2.06 -3.65
C ALA A 11 6.59 -0.60 -3.84
N SER A 12 7.00 -0.03 -4.98
CA SER A 12 6.33 1.02 -5.76
C SER A 12 5.59 2.14 -5.01
N ARG A 13 6.31 3.16 -4.55
CA ARG A 13 5.73 4.49 -4.32
C ARG A 13 5.49 5.17 -5.66
N THR A 14 4.36 4.93 -6.30
CA THR A 14 3.79 5.92 -7.23
C THR A 14 3.40 7.14 -6.40
N ARG A 15 4.36 8.05 -6.20
CA ARG A 15 4.17 9.25 -5.40
C ARG A 15 3.09 10.08 -6.10
N GLU A 16 1.87 10.06 -5.58
CA GLU A 16 0.79 10.89 -6.08
C GLU A 16 1.26 12.35 -6.05
N LEU A 17 1.23 13.00 -7.22
CA LEU A 17 1.65 14.39 -7.34
C LEU A 17 0.76 15.26 -6.46
N THR A 18 1.36 16.06 -5.61
CA THR A 18 0.65 17.02 -4.76
C THR A 18 -0.09 18.07 -5.62
N SER A 19 -1.17 18.67 -5.10
CA SER A 19 -1.97 19.66 -5.84
C SER A 19 -1.12 20.84 -6.37
N HIS A 20 -0.09 21.27 -5.63
CA HIS A 20 0.83 22.31 -6.08
C HIS A 20 1.69 21.86 -7.28
N GLN A 21 2.12 20.59 -7.31
CA GLN A 21 2.87 20.03 -8.45
C GLN A 21 1.98 19.92 -9.69
N LEU A 22 0.70 19.57 -9.53
CA LEU A 22 -0.25 19.53 -10.65
C LEU A 22 -0.52 20.92 -11.23
N VAL A 23 -0.63 21.96 -10.38
CA VAL A 23 -0.74 23.35 -10.83
C VAL A 23 0.54 23.82 -11.51
N ALA A 24 1.72 23.47 -10.97
CA ALA A 24 3.00 23.80 -11.60
C ALA A 24 3.14 23.17 -12.99
N VAL A 25 2.70 21.92 -13.18
CA VAL A 25 2.67 21.26 -14.49
C VAL A 25 1.72 21.98 -15.45
N ASP A 26 0.54 22.39 -15.00
CA ASP A 26 -0.42 23.11 -15.85
C ASP A 26 0.08 24.52 -16.25
N VAL A 27 0.76 25.22 -15.33
CA VAL A 27 1.42 26.51 -15.62
C VAL A 27 2.58 26.33 -16.58
N LEU A 28 3.43 25.31 -16.39
CA LEU A 28 4.52 25.00 -17.30
C LEU A 28 3.99 24.68 -18.71
N LEU A 29 2.93 23.88 -18.80
CA LEU A 29 2.28 23.55 -20.06
C LEU A 29 1.72 24.81 -20.76
N ALA A 30 1.09 25.70 -20.00
CA ALA A 30 0.63 26.99 -20.52
C ALA A 30 1.78 27.86 -21.04
N VAL A 31 2.89 27.95 -20.31
CA VAL A 31 4.09 28.70 -20.72
C VAL A 31 4.70 28.12 -22.00
N VAL A 32 4.84 26.81 -22.08
CA VAL A 32 5.38 26.12 -23.28
C VAL A 32 4.48 26.35 -24.50
N LEU A 33 3.16 26.28 -24.31
CA LEU A 33 2.18 26.53 -25.37
C LEU A 33 2.21 27.98 -25.88
N VAL A 34 2.35 28.95 -24.98
CA VAL A 34 2.50 30.37 -25.34
C VAL A 34 3.84 30.60 -26.05
N ALA A 35 4.94 30.06 -25.52
CA ALA A 35 6.27 30.20 -26.11
C ALA A 35 6.36 29.58 -27.51
N SER A 36 5.70 28.44 -27.75
CA SER A 36 5.66 27.81 -29.06
C SER A 36 4.91 28.65 -30.09
N THR A 37 3.80 29.32 -29.71
CA THR A 37 3.14 30.30 -30.59
C THR A 37 4.08 31.45 -30.90
N VAL A 38 4.79 31.95 -29.87
CA VAL A 38 5.72 33.06 -30.03
C VAL A 38 6.81 32.74 -31.04
N LEU A 39 7.42 31.57 -30.89
CA LEU A 39 8.48 31.07 -31.74
C LEU A 39 8.01 30.78 -33.17
N TRP A 40 6.84 30.15 -33.33
CA TRP A 40 6.27 29.86 -34.64
C TRP A 40 6.05 31.14 -35.45
N TRP A 41 5.52 32.17 -34.80
CA TRP A 41 5.19 33.42 -35.46
C TRP A 41 6.45 34.23 -35.84
N THR A 42 7.45 34.29 -34.95
CA THR A 42 8.73 34.99 -35.19
C THR A 42 9.59 34.32 -36.25
N LEU A 43 9.62 32.98 -36.31
CA LEU A 43 10.44 32.24 -37.28
C LEU A 43 9.70 31.92 -38.59
N GLY A 44 8.38 31.73 -38.56
CA GLY A 44 7.63 31.12 -39.65
C GLY A 44 7.00 32.08 -40.66
N THR A 45 6.75 33.35 -40.30
CA THR A 45 5.92 34.23 -41.14
C THR A 45 6.68 35.29 -41.93
N ASN A 46 7.98 35.51 -41.70
CA ASN A 46 8.77 36.60 -42.30
C ASN A 46 8.10 38.00 -42.24
N ARG A 47 7.09 38.16 -41.37
CA ARG A 47 6.34 39.41 -41.18
C ARG A 47 6.88 40.13 -39.95
N THR A 48 7.15 41.42 -40.12
CA THR A 48 7.52 42.31 -39.03
C THR A 48 6.26 42.80 -38.31
N GLY A 49 6.05 42.38 -37.05
CA GLY A 49 5.10 43.02 -36.12
C GLY A 49 4.03 42.10 -35.51
N TRP A 50 4.24 41.69 -34.26
CA TRP A 50 3.30 40.86 -33.47
C TRP A 50 2.01 41.63 -33.21
N PRO A 51 0.84 41.22 -33.76
CA PRO A 51 -0.39 41.97 -33.55
C PRO A 51 -0.83 41.88 -32.08
N ALA A 52 -1.18 43.01 -31.47
CA ALA A 52 -1.61 43.06 -30.06
C ALA A 52 -2.80 42.13 -29.76
N TRP A 53 -3.72 41.95 -30.72
CA TRP A 53 -4.85 41.04 -30.58
C TRP A 53 -4.42 39.57 -30.46
N GLN A 54 -3.32 39.18 -31.10
CA GLN A 54 -2.81 37.81 -31.04
C GLN A 54 -2.16 37.52 -29.67
N THR A 55 -1.49 38.50 -29.04
CA THR A 55 -1.00 38.38 -27.65
C THR A 55 -2.14 38.07 -26.69
N VAL A 56 -3.26 38.79 -26.85
CA VAL A 56 -4.43 38.65 -25.98
C VAL A 56 -5.04 37.26 -26.13
N LEU A 57 -5.16 36.75 -27.37
CA LEU A 57 -5.67 35.39 -27.61
C LEU A 57 -4.77 34.31 -27.02
N THR A 58 -3.48 34.33 -27.32
CA THR A 58 -2.53 33.34 -26.80
C THR A 58 -2.44 33.39 -25.27
N GLY A 59 -2.43 34.60 -24.69
CA GLY A 59 -2.47 34.79 -23.24
C GLY A 59 -3.75 34.23 -22.61
N SER A 60 -4.91 34.47 -23.22
CA SER A 60 -6.20 33.97 -22.72
C SER A 60 -6.29 32.44 -22.75
N LEU A 61 -5.72 31.78 -23.78
CA LEU A 61 -5.61 30.33 -23.84
C LEU A 61 -4.66 29.77 -22.78
N GLY A 62 -3.52 30.43 -22.53
CA GLY A 62 -2.61 30.08 -21.45
C GLY A 62 -3.28 30.14 -20.08
N VAL A 63 -4.04 31.21 -19.82
CA VAL A 63 -4.85 31.34 -18.58
C VAL A 63 -5.90 30.24 -18.51
N ALA A 64 -6.62 29.96 -19.60
CA ALA A 64 -7.62 28.89 -19.65
C ALA A 64 -7.02 27.52 -19.31
N VAL A 65 -5.84 27.20 -19.84
CA VAL A 65 -5.11 25.96 -19.52
C VAL A 65 -4.69 25.95 -18.05
N ALA A 66 -4.21 27.06 -17.50
CA ALA A 66 -3.80 27.15 -16.10
C ALA A 66 -4.97 26.95 -15.12
N VAL A 67 -6.15 27.48 -15.44
CA VAL A 67 -7.35 27.37 -14.59
C VAL A 67 -8.24 26.17 -14.93
N ARG A 68 -7.83 25.29 -15.86
CA ARG A 68 -8.65 24.17 -16.38
C ARG A 68 -9.15 23.21 -15.30
N ARG A 69 -8.44 23.10 -14.17
CA ARG A 69 -8.82 22.26 -13.03
C ARG A 69 -9.88 22.91 -12.13
N LEU A 70 -9.93 24.24 -12.10
CA LEU A 70 -10.87 25.00 -11.28
C LEU A 70 -12.16 25.29 -12.06
N LEU A 71 -12.02 25.67 -13.33
CA LEU A 71 -13.11 26.14 -14.20
C LEU A 71 -13.05 25.44 -15.57
N PRO A 72 -13.32 24.13 -15.65
CA PRO A 72 -13.14 23.35 -16.89
C PRO A 72 -14.07 23.80 -18.03
N LEU A 73 -15.31 24.20 -17.74
CA LEU A 73 -16.27 24.64 -18.77
C LEU A 73 -15.95 26.06 -19.31
N PRO A 74 -15.71 27.10 -18.46
CA PRO A 74 -15.26 28.40 -18.96
C PRO A 74 -13.95 28.31 -19.72
N ALA A 75 -13.01 27.50 -19.24
CA ALA A 75 -11.72 27.32 -19.91
C ALA A 75 -11.89 26.73 -21.32
N LEU A 76 -12.75 25.71 -21.48
CA LEU A 76 -13.08 25.15 -22.79
C LEU A 76 -13.72 26.21 -23.71
N ALA A 77 -14.67 27.00 -23.21
CA ALA A 77 -15.32 28.05 -24.00
C ALA A 77 -14.31 29.08 -24.53
N VAL A 78 -13.39 29.56 -23.67
CA VAL A 78 -12.31 30.47 -24.07
C VAL A 78 -11.40 29.80 -25.10
N GLY A 79 -10.99 28.55 -24.87
CA GLY A 79 -10.16 27.80 -25.79
C GLY A 79 -10.78 27.63 -27.17
N SER A 80 -12.08 27.30 -27.24
CA SER A 80 -12.82 27.16 -28.49
C SER A 80 -12.89 28.47 -29.28
N VAL A 81 -13.10 29.60 -28.60
CA VAL A 81 -13.09 30.93 -29.25
C VAL A 81 -11.68 31.24 -29.78
N VAL A 82 -10.64 31.06 -28.97
CA VAL A 82 -9.25 31.30 -29.39
C VAL A 82 -8.89 30.46 -30.60
N MET A 83 -9.24 29.17 -30.57
CA MET A 83 -8.97 28.23 -31.66
C MET A 83 -9.66 28.62 -32.97
N ALA A 84 -10.92 29.05 -32.90
CA ALA A 84 -11.65 29.52 -34.07
C ALA A 84 -11.08 30.83 -34.63
N THR A 85 -10.56 31.70 -33.75
CA THR A 85 -10.03 33.02 -34.10
C THR A 85 -8.64 32.93 -34.74
N ASP A 86 -7.82 31.96 -34.33
CA ASP A 86 -6.46 31.73 -34.85
C ASP A 86 -6.41 30.95 -36.18
N GLY A 87 -7.57 30.77 -36.83
CA GLY A 87 -7.66 30.06 -38.11
C GLY A 87 -7.57 28.52 -38.01
N GLY A 88 -7.65 27.98 -36.80
CA GLY A 88 -7.95 26.56 -36.56
C GLY A 88 -6.79 25.57 -36.67
N LEU A 89 -5.52 25.97 -36.81
CA LEU A 89 -4.40 25.00 -36.91
C LEU A 89 -3.06 25.41 -36.28
N SER A 90 -3.00 26.42 -35.40
CA SER A 90 -1.79 26.56 -34.60
C SER A 90 -1.64 25.34 -33.69
N LEU A 91 -0.42 24.83 -33.56
CA LEU A 91 -0.11 23.73 -32.63
C LEU A 91 -0.62 24.07 -31.22
N THR A 92 -0.51 25.34 -30.84
CA THR A 92 -1.01 25.86 -29.57
C THR A 92 -2.52 25.78 -29.44
N GLY A 93 -3.28 26.18 -30.46
CA GLY A 93 -4.74 26.10 -30.47
C GLY A 93 -5.22 24.64 -30.41
N VAL A 94 -4.69 23.78 -31.27
CA VAL A 94 -5.06 22.35 -31.34
C VAL A 94 -4.77 21.63 -30.02
N VAL A 95 -3.53 21.76 -29.53
CA VAL A 95 -3.12 21.09 -28.28
C VAL A 95 -3.84 21.72 -27.09
N GLY A 96 -3.99 23.04 -27.07
CA GLY A 96 -4.70 23.76 -26.02
C GLY A 96 -6.16 23.34 -25.89
N THR A 97 -6.93 23.32 -26.98
CA THR A 97 -8.34 22.88 -26.93
C THR A 97 -8.45 21.39 -26.63
N ALA A 98 -7.59 20.54 -27.18
CA ALA A 98 -7.56 19.11 -26.85
C ALA A 98 -7.32 18.88 -25.35
N LEU A 99 -6.41 19.62 -24.72
CA LEU A 99 -6.17 19.55 -23.27
C LEU A 99 -7.36 20.01 -22.43
N LEU A 100 -8.12 20.98 -22.92
CA LEU A 100 -9.34 21.49 -22.27
C LEU A 100 -10.50 20.50 -22.41
N VAL A 101 -10.69 19.92 -23.61
CA VAL A 101 -11.65 18.84 -23.88
C VAL A 101 -11.34 17.63 -23.00
N TYR A 102 -10.08 17.20 -22.94
CA TYR A 102 -9.63 16.16 -22.02
C TYR A 102 -9.94 16.50 -20.56
N GLY A 103 -9.65 17.74 -20.13
CA GLY A 103 -9.93 18.20 -18.76
C GLY A 103 -11.41 18.10 -18.39
N VAL A 104 -12.30 18.54 -19.29
CA VAL A 104 -13.76 18.39 -19.12
C VAL A 104 -14.17 16.92 -19.11
N ALA A 105 -13.62 16.11 -20.01
CA ALA A 105 -13.89 14.67 -20.13
C ALA A 105 -13.40 13.85 -18.93
N VAL A 106 -12.47 14.37 -18.13
CA VAL A 106 -12.02 13.80 -16.84
C VAL A 106 -12.76 14.37 -15.62
N ALA A 107 -13.17 15.66 -15.66
CA ALA A 107 -13.80 16.33 -14.52
C ALA A 107 -15.34 16.18 -14.46
N ARG A 108 -16.06 16.21 -15.59
CA ARG A 108 -17.54 16.29 -15.64
C ARG A 108 -18.25 15.01 -16.08
N PRO A 109 -19.47 14.67 -15.61
CA PRO A 109 -20.21 13.48 -16.03
C PRO A 109 -20.22 13.29 -17.56
N ALA A 110 -20.21 12.04 -18.04
CA ALA A 110 -20.05 11.73 -19.48
C ALA A 110 -21.03 12.51 -20.38
N ARG A 111 -22.28 12.69 -19.93
CA ARG A 111 -23.31 13.49 -20.63
C ARG A 111 -22.92 14.97 -20.77
N VAL A 112 -22.42 15.58 -19.71
CA VAL A 112 -21.98 16.98 -19.70
C VAL A 112 -20.72 17.15 -20.55
N ALA A 113 -19.78 16.21 -20.47
CA ALA A 113 -18.57 16.25 -21.28
C ALA A 113 -18.85 16.08 -22.78
N ALA A 114 -19.75 15.18 -23.14
CA ALA A 114 -20.19 15.00 -24.53
C ALA A 114 -20.90 16.25 -25.06
N TYR A 115 -21.83 16.82 -24.28
CA TYR A 115 -22.52 18.05 -24.67
C TYR A 115 -21.56 19.23 -24.80
N ALA A 116 -20.65 19.41 -23.85
CA ALA A 116 -19.66 20.48 -23.88
C ALA A 116 -18.70 20.35 -25.08
N GLY A 117 -18.25 19.12 -25.40
CA GLY A 117 -17.43 18.86 -26.59
C GLY A 117 -18.20 19.12 -27.90
N ALA A 118 -19.46 18.70 -27.97
CA ALA A 118 -20.30 18.95 -29.15
C ALA A 118 -20.57 20.45 -29.36
N VAL A 119 -20.86 21.20 -28.29
CA VAL A 119 -21.04 22.66 -28.35
C VAL A 119 -19.73 23.36 -28.71
N ALA A 120 -18.60 22.92 -28.17
CA ALA A 120 -17.28 23.46 -28.50
C ALA A 120 -16.96 23.27 -30.00
N GLY A 121 -17.12 22.05 -30.53
CA GLY A 121 -16.88 21.77 -31.94
C GLY A 121 -17.86 22.51 -32.87
N ALA A 122 -19.13 22.61 -32.49
CA ALA A 122 -20.13 23.38 -33.24
C ALA A 122 -19.81 24.89 -33.24
N ALA A 123 -19.39 25.45 -32.11
CA ALA A 123 -18.98 26.84 -32.01
C ALA A 123 -17.74 27.13 -32.87
N GLN A 124 -16.74 26.25 -32.82
CA GLN A 124 -15.56 26.36 -33.67
C GLN A 124 -15.93 26.35 -35.17
N LEU A 125 -16.84 25.45 -35.57
CA LEU A 125 -17.32 25.37 -36.95
C LEU A 125 -18.08 26.63 -37.38
N ALA A 126 -18.96 27.15 -36.52
CA ALA A 126 -19.75 28.34 -36.79
C ALA A 126 -18.88 29.61 -36.89
N LEU A 127 -17.85 29.71 -36.05
CA LEU A 127 -16.92 30.84 -36.03
C LEU A 127 -15.89 30.79 -37.16
N MET A 128 -15.62 29.62 -37.74
CA MET A 128 -14.62 29.45 -38.79
C MET A 128 -14.95 30.23 -40.07
N ILE A 129 -16.21 30.19 -40.52
CA ILE A 129 -16.65 30.81 -41.78
C ILE A 129 -16.46 32.35 -41.78
N PRO A 130 -16.97 33.11 -40.79
CA PRO A 130 -16.76 34.55 -40.75
C PRO A 130 -15.29 34.92 -40.52
N MET A 131 -14.56 34.13 -39.72
CA MET A 131 -13.16 34.42 -39.42
C MET A 131 -12.25 34.27 -40.65
N ARG A 132 -12.60 33.40 -41.60
CA ARG A 132 -11.91 33.32 -42.91
C ARG A 132 -12.02 34.62 -43.71
N GLY A 133 -13.20 35.24 -43.70
CA GLY A 133 -13.43 36.52 -44.39
C GLY A 133 -12.70 37.69 -43.74
N ILE A 134 -12.52 37.67 -42.42
CA ILE A 134 -11.89 38.75 -41.65
C ILE A 134 -10.36 38.66 -41.68
N THR A 135 -9.80 37.46 -41.52
CA THR A 135 -8.36 37.27 -41.32
C THR A 135 -7.58 37.05 -42.61
N GLY A 136 -8.26 36.68 -43.70
CA GLY A 136 -7.64 36.32 -44.98
C GLY A 136 -6.78 35.05 -44.93
N PHE A 137 -6.71 34.38 -43.77
CA PHE A 137 -5.99 33.13 -43.61
C PHE A 137 -6.91 31.94 -43.93
N SER A 138 -6.55 31.18 -44.96
CA SER A 138 -7.25 29.95 -45.33
C SER A 138 -6.27 28.78 -45.29
N PHE A 139 -5.67 28.55 -44.13
CA PHE A 139 -4.87 27.35 -43.94
C PHE A 139 -5.83 26.13 -43.89
N TRP A 140 -5.68 25.24 -44.87
CA TRP A 140 -6.25 23.87 -44.94
C TRP A 140 -7.77 23.67 -45.05
N GLY A 141 -8.60 24.71 -45.10
CA GLY A 141 -10.00 24.53 -45.50
C GLY A 141 -10.83 23.64 -44.55
N TRP A 142 -11.80 22.91 -45.10
CA TRP A 142 -12.55 21.87 -44.37
C TRP A 142 -11.67 20.69 -43.89
N PRO A 143 -10.65 20.23 -44.65
CA PRO A 143 -9.74 19.19 -44.18
C PRO A 143 -9.04 19.47 -42.84
N GLY A 144 -8.58 20.70 -42.63
CA GLY A 144 -7.94 21.11 -41.38
C GLY A 144 -8.90 21.02 -40.18
N MET A 145 -10.15 21.46 -40.36
CA MET A 145 -11.18 21.37 -39.32
C MET A 145 -11.49 19.93 -38.94
N ILE A 146 -11.53 19.02 -39.92
CA ILE A 146 -11.73 17.59 -39.67
C ILE A 146 -10.58 17.04 -38.80
N GLN A 147 -9.33 17.42 -39.06
CA GLN A 147 -8.20 16.99 -38.24
C GLN A 147 -8.32 17.47 -36.79
N VAL A 148 -8.73 18.72 -36.56
CA VAL A 148 -8.96 19.27 -35.21
C VAL A 148 -10.03 18.47 -34.48
N LEU A 149 -11.17 18.24 -35.12
CA LEU A 149 -12.26 17.48 -34.52
C LEU A 149 -11.85 16.03 -34.22
N ILE A 150 -11.00 15.41 -35.05
CA ILE A 150 -10.42 14.09 -34.76
C ILE A 150 -9.54 14.13 -33.51
N VAL A 151 -8.66 15.13 -33.39
CA VAL A 151 -7.78 15.29 -32.22
C VAL A 151 -8.59 15.54 -30.95
N GLU A 152 -9.61 16.39 -31.02
CA GLU A 152 -10.51 16.66 -29.90
C GLU A 152 -11.36 15.44 -29.52
N ALA A 153 -11.86 14.68 -30.51
CA ALA A 153 -12.56 13.41 -30.27
C ALA A 153 -11.64 12.38 -29.62
N ALA A 154 -10.37 12.29 -30.04
CA ALA A 154 -9.37 11.44 -29.40
C ALA A 154 -9.09 11.89 -27.96
N ALA A 155 -8.93 13.19 -27.72
CA ALA A 155 -8.71 13.74 -26.38
C ALA A 155 -9.91 13.48 -25.45
N TRP A 156 -11.13 13.61 -25.97
CA TRP A 156 -12.36 13.24 -25.27
C TRP A 156 -12.41 11.74 -24.95
N ALA A 157 -12.08 10.87 -25.92
CA ALA A 157 -12.07 9.42 -25.72
C ALA A 157 -11.02 8.99 -24.67
N ILE A 158 -9.84 9.60 -24.68
CA ILE A 158 -8.81 9.39 -23.65
C ILE A 158 -9.31 9.87 -22.28
N GLY A 159 -9.94 11.04 -22.21
CA GLY A 159 -10.53 11.56 -20.97
C GLY A 159 -11.64 10.67 -20.42
N TRP A 160 -12.47 10.12 -21.30
CA TRP A 160 -13.52 9.16 -20.95
C TRP A 160 -12.95 7.83 -20.46
N SER A 161 -11.97 7.27 -21.18
CA SER A 161 -11.27 6.04 -20.80
C SER A 161 -10.57 6.17 -19.44
N THR A 162 -9.85 7.27 -19.22
CA THR A 162 -9.20 7.54 -17.93
C THR A 162 -10.18 7.69 -16.78
N ARG A 163 -11.36 8.28 -17.00
CA ARG A 163 -12.45 8.31 -16.01
C ARG A 163 -12.98 6.91 -15.72
N GLN A 164 -13.24 6.12 -16.76
CA GLN A 164 -13.73 4.75 -16.59
C GLN A 164 -12.73 3.89 -15.83
N GLY A 165 -11.43 4.01 -16.15
CA GLY A 165 -10.36 3.37 -15.40
C GLY A 165 -10.35 3.78 -13.93
N ARG A 166 -10.45 5.08 -13.62
CA ARG A 166 -10.52 5.56 -12.23
C ARG A 166 -11.76 5.05 -11.47
N ALA A 167 -12.91 4.99 -12.13
CA ALA A 167 -14.13 4.46 -11.53
C ALA A 167 -14.00 2.95 -11.24
N TYR A 168 -13.42 2.20 -12.18
CA TYR A 168 -13.15 0.78 -12.03
C TYR A 168 -12.16 0.49 -10.89
N THR A 169 -11.03 1.20 -10.85
CA THR A 169 -10.03 1.04 -9.77
C THR A 169 -10.62 1.38 -8.40
N ARG A 170 -11.44 2.43 -8.28
CA ARG A 170 -12.14 2.74 -7.02
C ARG A 170 -13.05 1.61 -6.58
N GLY A 171 -13.83 1.04 -7.50
CA GLY A 171 -14.67 -0.11 -7.20
C GLY A 171 -13.88 -1.34 -6.75
N LEU A 172 -12.69 -1.58 -7.32
CA LEU A 172 -11.82 -2.67 -6.88
C LEU A 172 -11.26 -2.45 -5.46
N VAL A 173 -10.91 -1.21 -5.11
CA VAL A 173 -10.44 -0.86 -3.76
C VAL A 173 -11.56 -1.04 -2.74
N GLU A 174 -12.76 -0.52 -3.03
CA GLU A 174 -13.95 -0.70 -2.18
C GLU A 174 -14.26 -2.19 -1.97
N GLN A 175 -14.23 -3.01 -3.04
CA GLN A 175 -14.43 -4.46 -2.93
C GLN A 175 -13.33 -5.16 -2.12
N ALA A 176 -12.09 -4.71 -2.22
CA ALA A 176 -10.98 -5.27 -1.44
C ALA A 176 -11.15 -4.95 0.05
N GLU A 177 -11.58 -3.73 0.39
CA GLU A 177 -11.88 -3.32 1.76
C GLU A 177 -13.04 -4.13 2.36
N GLU A 178 -14.13 -4.31 1.60
CA GLU A 178 -15.26 -5.15 2.03
C GLU A 178 -14.84 -6.61 2.29
N ARG A 179 -14.03 -7.19 1.40
CA ARG A 179 -13.50 -8.55 1.59
C ARG A 179 -12.59 -8.65 2.80
N ALA A 180 -11.74 -7.67 3.04
CA ALA A 180 -10.88 -7.63 4.22
C ALA A 180 -11.71 -7.59 5.51
N GLN A 181 -12.79 -6.80 5.55
CA GLN A 181 -13.70 -6.77 6.68
C GLN A 181 -14.40 -8.11 6.92
N LEU A 182 -14.88 -8.77 5.85
CA LEU A 182 -15.49 -10.10 5.96
C LEU A 182 -14.50 -11.13 6.52
N LEU A 183 -13.28 -11.16 6.00
CA LEU A 183 -12.23 -12.06 6.50
C LEU A 183 -11.91 -11.82 7.98
N LEU A 184 -11.87 -10.56 8.42
CA LEU A 184 -11.67 -10.22 9.84
C LEU A 184 -12.82 -10.73 10.72
N VAL A 185 -14.07 -10.62 10.26
CA VAL A 185 -15.24 -11.14 10.99
C VAL A 185 -15.21 -12.66 11.05
N GLU A 186 -14.89 -13.34 9.95
CA GLU A 186 -14.73 -14.79 9.90
C GLU A 186 -13.62 -15.27 10.84
N GLU A 187 -12.49 -14.56 10.88
CA GLU A 187 -11.38 -14.88 11.77
C GLU A 187 -11.78 -14.70 13.24
N ARG A 188 -12.45 -13.60 13.59
CA ARG A 188 -12.98 -13.38 14.96
C ARG A 188 -13.94 -14.48 15.37
N MET A 189 -14.79 -14.95 14.48
CA MET A 189 -15.72 -16.06 14.75
C MET A 189 -15.01 -17.42 14.84
N ARG A 190 -13.90 -17.61 14.12
CA ARG A 190 -13.06 -18.80 14.27
C ARG A 190 -12.38 -18.80 15.64
N ILE A 191 -11.72 -17.71 16.00
CA ILE A 191 -11.08 -17.52 17.31
C ILE A 191 -12.08 -17.73 18.44
N ALA A 192 -13.27 -17.12 18.36
CA ALA A 192 -14.29 -17.28 19.39
C ALA A 192 -14.71 -18.75 19.59
N ARG A 193 -14.81 -19.53 18.50
CA ARG A 193 -15.09 -20.97 18.58
C ARG A 193 -13.95 -21.76 19.18
N GLU A 194 -12.71 -21.52 18.74
CA GLU A 194 -11.54 -22.19 19.31
C GLU A 194 -11.38 -21.90 20.81
N LEU A 195 -11.60 -20.65 21.23
CA LEU A 195 -11.63 -20.26 22.65
C LEU A 195 -12.75 -20.98 23.40
N HIS A 196 -13.96 -21.04 22.80
CA HIS A 196 -15.10 -21.71 23.41
C HIS A 196 -14.84 -23.21 23.59
N ASP A 197 -14.25 -23.87 22.60
CA ASP A 197 -13.95 -25.31 22.64
C ASP A 197 -12.93 -25.64 23.74
N VAL A 198 -11.85 -24.85 23.85
CA VAL A 198 -10.84 -25.01 24.92
C VAL A 198 -11.48 -24.82 26.30
N VAL A 199 -12.29 -23.78 26.47
CA VAL A 199 -12.97 -23.48 27.75
C VAL A 199 -13.98 -24.58 28.09
N ALA A 200 -14.86 -24.95 27.16
CA ALA A 200 -15.91 -25.94 27.37
C ALA A 200 -15.32 -27.31 27.71
N HIS A 201 -14.29 -27.74 26.97
CA HIS A 201 -13.61 -29.00 27.22
C HIS A 201 -12.95 -29.04 28.60
N SER A 202 -12.22 -27.98 28.97
CA SER A 202 -11.53 -27.89 30.25
C SER A 202 -12.51 -27.86 31.43
N LEU A 203 -13.59 -27.09 31.32
CA LEU A 203 -14.63 -27.02 32.35
C LEU A 203 -15.35 -28.36 32.52
N SER A 204 -15.57 -29.11 31.43
CA SER A 204 -16.16 -30.45 31.51
C SER A 204 -15.29 -31.41 32.32
N ILE A 205 -13.98 -31.44 32.05
CA ILE A 205 -13.03 -32.27 32.82
C ILE A 205 -13.00 -31.85 34.29
N VAL A 206 -12.95 -30.54 34.57
CA VAL A 206 -12.97 -30.01 35.93
C VAL A 206 -14.25 -30.42 36.66
N ALA A 207 -15.42 -30.32 36.02
CA ALA A 207 -16.70 -30.70 36.61
C ALA A 207 -16.74 -32.21 36.93
N VAL A 208 -16.27 -33.06 36.02
CA VAL A 208 -16.19 -34.52 36.25
C VAL A 208 -15.25 -34.85 37.41
N GLN A 209 -14.04 -34.27 37.43
CA GLN A 209 -13.06 -34.50 38.51
C GLN A 209 -13.55 -33.97 39.86
N ALA A 210 -14.24 -32.83 39.88
CA ALA A 210 -14.83 -32.28 41.08
C ALA A 210 -15.94 -33.20 41.63
N GLY A 211 -16.78 -33.75 40.75
CA GLY A 211 -17.80 -34.75 41.11
C GLY A 211 -17.20 -36.02 41.71
N VAL A 212 -16.15 -36.57 41.08
CA VAL A 212 -15.43 -37.74 41.60
C VAL A 212 -14.81 -37.45 42.96
N GLY A 213 -14.08 -36.33 43.08
CA GLY A 213 -13.46 -35.91 44.33
C GLY A 213 -14.47 -35.75 45.46
N HIS A 214 -15.61 -35.12 45.18
CA HIS A 214 -16.69 -34.94 46.17
C HIS A 214 -17.29 -36.27 46.64
N HIS A 215 -17.47 -37.24 45.73
CA HIS A 215 -18.03 -38.55 46.07
C HIS A 215 -17.10 -39.39 46.95
N VAL A 216 -15.78 -39.28 46.78
CA VAL A 216 -14.80 -40.13 47.47
C VAL A 216 -14.13 -39.48 48.68
N ILE A 217 -14.33 -38.19 48.94
CA ILE A 217 -13.59 -37.44 49.96
C ILE A 217 -13.70 -38.03 51.38
N GLY A 218 -14.84 -38.62 51.74
CA GLY A 218 -15.05 -39.24 53.06
C GLY A 218 -14.57 -40.68 53.18
N SER A 219 -14.44 -41.40 52.05
CA SER A 219 -14.12 -42.85 52.03
C SER A 219 -12.72 -43.16 51.54
N ARG A 220 -12.19 -42.36 50.59
CA ARG A 220 -10.87 -42.53 49.96
C ARG A 220 -10.21 -41.16 49.75
N PRO A 221 -9.62 -40.56 50.81
CA PRO A 221 -9.05 -39.22 50.75
C PRO A 221 -7.89 -39.09 49.75
N ASP A 222 -7.09 -40.15 49.56
CA ASP A 222 -6.01 -40.15 48.56
C ASP A 222 -6.51 -40.02 47.12
N GLU A 223 -7.68 -40.57 46.80
CA GLU A 223 -8.30 -40.39 45.47
C GLU A 223 -8.86 -38.98 45.30
N ALA A 224 -9.44 -38.39 46.36
CA ALA A 224 -9.90 -37.00 46.33
C ALA A 224 -8.73 -36.02 46.09
N ALA A 225 -7.57 -36.27 46.72
CA ALA A 225 -6.35 -35.49 46.49
C ALA A 225 -5.86 -35.58 45.03
N LYS A 226 -5.95 -36.76 44.40
CA LYS A 226 -5.63 -36.92 42.98
C LYS A 226 -6.58 -36.13 42.07
N SER A 227 -7.88 -36.15 42.34
CA SER A 227 -8.85 -35.35 41.58
C SER A 227 -8.60 -33.85 41.70
N LEU A 228 -8.24 -33.34 42.89
CA LEU A 228 -7.85 -31.94 43.07
C LEU A 228 -6.58 -31.57 42.29
N SER A 229 -5.57 -32.44 42.30
CA SER A 229 -4.34 -32.26 41.52
C SER A 229 -4.60 -32.24 40.00
N ALA A 230 -5.54 -33.09 39.53
CA ALA A 230 -5.98 -33.09 38.14
C ALA A 230 -6.69 -31.77 37.78
N ILE A 231 -7.60 -31.28 38.63
CA ILE A 231 -8.27 -29.98 38.44
C ILE A 231 -7.26 -28.84 38.34
N GLU A 232 -6.26 -28.79 39.24
CA GLU A 232 -5.22 -27.77 39.19
C GLU A 232 -4.45 -27.81 37.87
N THR A 233 -4.03 -29.01 37.45
CA THR A 233 -3.27 -29.21 36.21
C THR A 233 -4.07 -28.79 34.99
N THR A 234 -5.31 -29.26 34.85
CA THR A 234 -6.19 -28.90 33.72
C THR A 234 -6.47 -27.40 33.69
N SER A 235 -6.72 -26.77 34.84
CA SER A 235 -6.98 -25.34 34.93
C SER A 235 -5.75 -24.50 34.53
N ARG A 236 -4.55 -24.89 34.97
CA ARG A 236 -3.29 -24.23 34.59
C ARG A 236 -3.00 -24.37 33.10
N GLN A 237 -3.25 -25.56 32.53
CA GLN A 237 -3.07 -25.81 31.10
C GLN A 237 -4.04 -24.96 30.26
N ALA A 238 -5.34 -24.98 30.59
CA ALA A 238 -6.35 -24.19 29.87
C ALA A 238 -6.06 -22.68 29.91
N LEU A 239 -5.65 -22.14 31.05
CA LEU A 239 -5.23 -20.74 31.17
C LEU A 239 -3.97 -20.43 30.35
N GLY A 240 -3.05 -21.38 30.22
CA GLY A 240 -1.88 -21.27 29.36
C GLY A 240 -2.25 -21.19 27.88
N GLU A 241 -3.11 -22.11 27.43
CA GLU A 241 -3.61 -22.16 26.05
C GLU A 241 -4.39 -20.89 25.68
N LEU A 242 -5.27 -20.41 26.56
CA LEU A 242 -6.01 -19.15 26.37
C LEU A 242 -5.09 -17.94 26.28
N ARG A 243 -4.06 -17.84 27.15
CA ARG A 243 -3.08 -16.75 27.07
C ARG A 243 -2.25 -16.81 25.79
N SER A 244 -1.96 -18.00 25.29
CA SER A 244 -1.25 -18.17 24.01
C SER A 244 -2.12 -17.67 22.85
N LEU A 245 -3.39 -18.08 22.78
CA LEU A 245 -4.33 -17.66 21.73
C LEU A 245 -4.59 -16.15 21.77
N LEU A 246 -4.80 -15.57 22.96
CA LEU A 246 -5.03 -14.13 23.13
C LEU A 246 -3.75 -13.29 23.01
N GLY A 247 -2.58 -13.85 23.32
CA GLY A 247 -1.29 -13.18 23.20
C GLY A 247 -0.94 -12.86 21.75
N VAL A 248 -1.29 -13.76 20.83
CA VAL A 248 -1.12 -13.54 19.37
C VAL A 248 -2.03 -12.43 18.84
N LEU A 249 -3.22 -12.22 19.44
CA LEU A 249 -4.19 -11.19 19.02
C LEU A 249 -3.91 -9.80 19.58
N ARG A 250 -3.18 -9.70 20.70
CA ARG A 250 -2.88 -8.41 21.35
C ARG A 250 -1.68 -7.68 20.73
N ASP A 251 -1.03 -8.32 19.77
CA ASP A 251 0.13 -7.80 19.07
C ASP A 251 -0.19 -6.80 17.96
N ASP A 252 -1.44 -6.80 17.46
CA ASP A 252 -1.87 -5.89 16.39
C ASP A 252 -2.48 -4.56 16.89
N ASP A 253 -3.05 -4.50 18.10
CA ASP A 253 -3.89 -3.36 18.53
C ASP A 253 -3.31 -2.48 19.67
N GLY A 254 -2.07 -2.70 20.15
CA GLY A 254 -1.57 -1.83 21.24
C GLY A 254 -0.18 -2.13 21.79
N ALA A 255 0.87 -1.89 20.99
CA ALA A 255 2.27 -2.01 21.42
C ALA A 255 2.88 -0.67 21.87
N GLU A 256 2.19 0.10 22.73
CA GLU A 256 2.67 1.38 23.24
C GLU A 256 3.41 1.28 24.61
N TRP A 257 3.43 0.12 25.29
CA TRP A 257 3.97 0.05 26.68
C TRP A 257 4.81 -1.18 27.07
N LEU A 258 5.64 -1.71 26.17
CA LEU A 258 6.69 -2.68 26.55
C LEU A 258 8.06 -2.27 25.97
N PRO A 259 9.12 -2.11 26.78
CA PRO A 259 10.50 -1.97 26.29
C PRO A 259 10.99 -3.28 25.68
N GLY A 260 11.83 -3.22 24.65
CA GLY A 260 12.32 -4.41 23.94
C GLY A 260 12.76 -4.10 22.51
N GLY A 261 14.00 -3.63 22.34
CA GLY A 261 14.74 -3.64 21.07
C GLY A 261 15.84 -4.69 21.08
N LEU A 262 16.57 -4.88 19.98
CA LEU A 262 17.74 -5.77 19.97
C LEU A 262 18.83 -5.36 20.98
N ASP A 263 18.83 -4.10 21.41
CA ASP A 263 19.68 -3.59 22.49
C ASP A 263 19.38 -4.25 23.85
N ASP A 264 18.15 -4.72 24.08
CA ASP A 264 17.71 -5.37 25.32
C ASP A 264 18.02 -6.88 25.34
N LEU A 265 18.65 -7.40 24.28
CA LEU A 265 18.89 -8.83 24.13
C LEU A 265 19.80 -9.39 25.25
N HIS A 266 20.72 -8.59 25.76
CA HIS A 266 21.58 -8.99 26.88
C HIS A 266 20.77 -9.28 28.16
N THR A 267 19.81 -8.40 28.48
CA THR A 267 18.91 -8.57 29.63
C THR A 267 18.06 -9.83 29.51
N LEU A 268 17.54 -10.11 28.30
CA LEU A 268 16.78 -11.33 28.02
C LEU A 268 17.65 -12.59 28.24
N LEU A 269 18.89 -12.59 27.77
CA LEU A 269 19.80 -13.72 27.92
C LEU A 269 20.15 -14.00 29.39
N GLU A 270 20.31 -12.96 30.20
CA GLU A 270 20.51 -13.13 31.64
C GLU A 270 19.31 -13.79 32.34
N GLN A 271 18.09 -13.44 31.95
CA GLN A 271 16.87 -14.07 32.47
C GLN A 271 16.81 -15.55 32.11
N ILE A 272 17.17 -15.91 30.87
CA ILE A 272 17.21 -17.31 30.40
C ILE A 272 18.32 -18.10 31.11
N ARG A 273 19.47 -17.49 31.38
CA ARG A 273 20.55 -18.13 32.17
C ARG A 273 20.11 -18.46 33.59
N ARG A 274 19.34 -17.58 34.23
CA ARG A 274 18.74 -17.86 35.56
C ARG A 274 17.74 -19.01 35.53
N ALA A 275 17.12 -19.27 34.39
CA ALA A 275 16.25 -20.42 34.16
C ALA A 275 17.01 -21.73 33.85
N GLY A 276 18.35 -21.73 33.89
CA GLY A 276 19.18 -22.94 33.80
C GLY A 276 19.68 -23.28 32.39
N VAL A 277 19.48 -22.39 31.40
CA VAL A 277 19.96 -22.60 30.03
C VAL A 277 21.07 -21.60 29.71
N GLN A 278 22.27 -22.10 29.43
CA GLN A 278 23.40 -21.29 28.99
C GLN A 278 23.23 -20.91 27.52
N VAL A 279 23.15 -19.61 27.23
CA VAL A 279 22.97 -19.09 25.87
C VAL A 279 24.22 -18.35 25.39
N GLU A 280 24.77 -18.82 24.26
CA GLU A 280 25.85 -18.20 23.51
C GLU A 280 25.25 -17.27 22.43
N LEU A 281 25.52 -15.97 22.52
CA LEU A 281 25.08 -14.98 21.53
C LEU A 281 26.23 -14.66 20.57
N THR A 282 25.99 -14.77 19.27
CA THR A 282 26.91 -14.34 18.22
C THR A 282 26.25 -13.26 17.38
N ILE A 283 26.85 -12.07 17.32
CA ILE A 283 26.42 -10.99 16.42
C ILE A 283 27.39 -10.94 15.25
N SER A 284 26.90 -11.04 14.02
CA SER A 284 27.70 -10.92 12.80
C SER A 284 27.23 -9.76 11.93
N GLY A 285 28.17 -9.08 11.27
CA GLY A 285 27.92 -7.85 10.51
C GLY A 285 28.08 -6.57 11.36
N HIS A 286 27.75 -5.42 10.76
CA HIS A 286 27.83 -4.13 11.44
C HIS A 286 26.41 -3.73 11.92
N PRO A 287 26.19 -3.63 13.25
CA PRO A 287 24.92 -3.14 13.78
C PRO A 287 24.62 -1.75 13.22
N HIS A 288 23.42 -1.58 12.68
CA HIS A 288 22.90 -0.27 12.27
C HIS A 288 21.50 -0.08 12.83
N ALA A 289 21.09 1.18 12.98
CA ALA A 289 19.74 1.49 13.45
C ALA A 289 18.70 0.84 12.52
N LEU A 290 17.85 -0.02 13.08
CA LEU A 290 16.74 -0.65 12.38
C LEU A 290 15.49 0.22 12.53
N PRO A 291 14.56 0.18 11.56
CA PRO A 291 13.21 0.68 11.78
C PRO A 291 12.61 0.04 13.05
N ARG A 292 12.00 0.83 13.93
CA ARG A 292 11.50 0.38 15.26
C ARG A 292 10.62 -0.87 15.22
N GLY A 293 9.80 -1.02 14.17
CA GLY A 293 8.97 -2.21 13.99
C GLY A 293 9.79 -3.47 13.75
N LEU A 294 10.86 -3.36 12.94
CA LEU A 294 11.76 -4.47 12.64
C LEU A 294 12.62 -4.87 13.85
N ASP A 295 13.12 -3.88 14.59
CA ASP A 295 13.89 -4.08 15.81
C ASP A 295 13.10 -4.85 16.89
N ARG A 296 11.82 -4.50 17.06
CA ARG A 296 10.91 -5.18 17.99
C ARG A 296 10.53 -6.58 17.52
N ALA A 297 10.19 -6.74 16.24
CA ALA A 297 9.86 -8.05 15.67
C ALA A 297 11.03 -9.03 15.83
N ALA A 298 12.23 -8.56 15.54
CA ALA A 298 13.48 -9.26 15.75
C ALA A 298 13.68 -9.70 17.21
N TYR A 299 13.58 -8.77 18.17
CA TYR A 299 13.69 -9.08 19.60
C TYR A 299 12.70 -10.18 20.04
N ARG A 300 11.45 -10.10 19.58
CA ARG A 300 10.41 -11.08 19.95
C ARG A 300 10.60 -12.45 19.33
N ILE A 301 11.09 -12.52 18.09
CA ILE A 301 11.45 -13.81 17.47
C ILE A 301 12.50 -14.52 18.33
N VAL A 302 13.51 -13.79 18.80
CA VAL A 302 14.55 -14.37 19.66
C VAL A 302 13.99 -14.76 21.04
N GLN A 303 13.14 -13.92 21.63
CA GLN A 303 12.47 -14.20 22.90
C GLN A 303 11.63 -15.48 22.86
N GLU A 304 10.80 -15.62 21.83
CA GLU A 304 9.92 -16.78 21.68
C GLU A 304 10.74 -18.04 21.37
N ALA A 305 11.77 -17.94 20.52
CA ALA A 305 12.67 -19.05 20.25
C ALA A 305 13.37 -19.55 21.52
N LEU A 306 13.92 -18.65 22.35
CA LEU A 306 14.59 -19.02 23.60
C LEU A 306 13.61 -19.56 24.66
N THR A 307 12.41 -18.98 24.74
CA THR A 307 11.35 -19.48 25.63
C THR A 307 10.94 -20.90 25.25
N ASN A 308 10.84 -21.19 23.95
CA ASN A 308 10.57 -22.54 23.45
C ASN A 308 11.69 -23.53 23.81
N VAL A 309 12.95 -23.09 23.79
CA VAL A 309 14.08 -23.93 24.25
C VAL A 309 13.94 -24.26 25.74
N VAL A 310 13.67 -23.26 26.59
CA VAL A 310 13.50 -23.47 28.04
C VAL A 310 12.33 -24.42 28.33
N LYS A 311 11.19 -24.23 27.65
CA LYS A 311 9.97 -25.02 27.90
C LYS A 311 10.06 -26.45 27.36
N HIS A 312 10.71 -26.66 26.21
CA HIS A 312 10.54 -27.89 25.43
C HIS A 312 11.83 -28.64 25.12
N ALA A 313 13.00 -27.98 25.05
CA ALA A 313 14.16 -28.59 24.39
C ALA A 313 15.02 -29.50 25.29
N ARG A 314 14.72 -29.64 26.60
CA ARG A 314 15.46 -30.46 27.58
C ARG A 314 17.00 -30.34 27.43
N THR A 315 17.49 -29.13 27.18
CA THR A 315 18.91 -28.83 27.00
C THR A 315 19.35 -27.80 28.03
N SER A 316 20.61 -27.87 28.44
CA SER A 316 21.26 -26.84 29.26
C SER A 316 22.00 -25.79 28.43
N HIS A 317 22.02 -25.93 27.09
CA HIS A 317 22.79 -25.05 26.19
C HIS A 317 21.99 -24.68 24.94
N ALA A 318 22.08 -23.41 24.54
CA ALA A 318 21.51 -22.87 23.30
C ALA A 318 22.46 -21.86 22.65
N ARG A 319 22.41 -21.71 21.32
CA ARG A 319 23.13 -20.67 20.59
C ARG A 319 22.13 -19.79 19.86
N ALA A 320 22.31 -18.47 19.96
CA ALA A 320 21.55 -17.46 19.23
C ALA A 320 22.52 -16.66 18.35
N THR A 321 22.20 -16.55 17.05
CA THR A 321 22.96 -15.73 16.11
C THR A 321 22.08 -14.65 15.51
N VAL A 322 22.57 -13.41 15.54
CA VAL A 322 21.96 -12.23 14.92
C VAL A 322 22.90 -11.73 13.83
N ALA A 323 22.47 -11.81 12.57
CA ALA A 323 23.28 -11.39 11.42
C ALA A 323 22.68 -10.15 10.76
N TYR A 324 23.45 -9.06 10.68
CA TYR A 324 23.11 -7.83 9.98
C TYR A 324 23.64 -7.86 8.54
N ALA A 325 22.76 -7.75 7.55
CA ALA A 325 23.09 -7.64 6.13
C ALA A 325 22.43 -6.39 5.51
N PRO A 326 22.90 -5.88 4.36
CA PRO A 326 22.30 -4.72 3.72
C PRO A 326 20.81 -4.97 3.38
N GLY A 327 19.91 -4.39 4.17
CA GLY A 327 18.46 -4.50 3.99
C GLY A 327 17.79 -5.73 4.62
N GLU A 328 18.52 -6.57 5.37
CA GLU A 328 17.99 -7.79 5.99
C GLU A 328 18.62 -8.06 7.36
N VAL A 329 17.85 -8.63 8.28
CA VAL A 329 18.36 -9.17 9.55
C VAL A 329 17.92 -10.62 9.67
N ALA A 330 18.88 -11.52 9.85
CA ALA A 330 18.64 -12.96 9.94
C ALA A 330 18.90 -13.47 11.35
N PHE A 331 18.00 -14.35 11.81
CA PHE A 331 18.08 -14.98 13.13
C PHE A 331 18.23 -16.49 12.99
N MET A 332 19.18 -17.04 13.74
CA MET A 332 19.37 -18.48 13.83
C MET A 332 19.50 -18.89 15.30
N SER A 333 18.62 -19.77 15.76
CA SER A 333 18.79 -20.46 17.04
C SER A 333 19.12 -21.94 16.78
N SER A 334 20.25 -22.42 17.30
CA SER A 334 20.65 -23.82 17.21
C SER A 334 20.99 -24.39 18.58
N MET A 335 20.80 -25.69 18.74
CA MET A 335 21.33 -26.43 19.89
C MET A 335 22.74 -26.93 19.52
N PRO A 336 23.72 -26.90 20.42
CA PRO A 336 25.00 -27.52 20.16
C PRO A 336 24.83 -29.03 20.00
N GLU A 337 25.31 -29.55 18.88
CA GLU A 337 25.40 -30.98 18.63
C GLU A 337 26.55 -31.54 19.47
N SER A 338 26.29 -32.35 20.50
CA SER A 338 27.35 -33.06 21.21
C SER A 338 26.94 -34.49 21.54
N ALA A 339 27.78 -35.43 21.12
CA ALA A 339 27.71 -36.90 21.22
C ALA A 339 27.01 -37.69 20.10
N ALA A 340 27.40 -37.47 18.84
CA ALA A 340 27.37 -38.54 17.85
C ALA A 340 28.47 -39.57 18.17
N ARG A 341 28.17 -40.56 19.03
CA ARG A 341 29.00 -41.76 19.18
C ARG A 341 29.03 -42.51 17.85
N PRO A 342 30.19 -42.81 17.24
CA PRO A 342 30.23 -43.74 16.13
C PRO A 342 29.94 -45.15 16.66
N LEU A 343 28.83 -45.75 16.21
CA LEU A 343 28.58 -47.18 16.38
C LEU A 343 29.72 -47.94 15.68
N ARG A 344 30.52 -48.67 16.46
CA ARG A 344 31.46 -49.66 15.93
C ARG A 344 30.67 -50.69 15.12
N SER A 345 31.05 -50.87 13.85
CA SER A 345 30.57 -51.96 13.01
C SER A 345 31.03 -53.33 13.56
N PRO A 346 30.20 -54.38 13.51
CA PRO A 346 30.66 -55.74 13.76
C PRO A 346 31.45 -56.25 12.55
N ARG A 347 32.57 -56.93 12.82
CA ARG A 347 33.30 -57.74 11.84
C ARG A 347 32.35 -58.78 11.23
N ALA A 348 32.32 -58.85 9.90
CA ALA A 348 31.90 -60.05 9.18
C ALA A 348 33.15 -60.63 8.49
N THR A 349 33.62 -61.74 9.05
CA THR A 349 34.48 -62.72 8.40
C THR A 349 33.67 -63.47 7.34
N ALA A 350 34.18 -63.50 6.12
CA ALA A 350 34.12 -64.63 5.19
C ALA A 350 35.34 -64.54 4.28
#